data_AF-A0A448VJG6-F1
#
_entry.id   AF-A0A448VJG6-F1
#
_cell.length_a   1.000
_cell.length_b   1.000
_cell.length_c   1.000
_cell.angle_alpha   90.00
_cell.angle_beta   90.00
_cell.angle_gamma   90.00
#
_symmetry.space_group_name_H-M   'P 1'
#
loop_
_entity.id
_entity.type
_entity.pdbx_description
1 polymer ?
#
loop_
_entity_poly.entity_id
_entity_poly.type
_entity_poly.pdbx_seq_one_letter_code
_entity_poly.pdbx_strand_id
1 'polypeptide(L)'
;MRKFLLLCISSALLSACGSGGAGTAATPDGTKINLDLGPTGAVEAATESGELKGWKQNASFYGAWVDDSGQFQEIRYQGTQTPVDNIPNSGIVTYYGNAVRYDSINSDILLDAKSRIRVDLGRKKVSGEIDMPGFRRNITLHEGHLNGATYSGHASVLGNSGGRYQGGLFGKHYEETAGIVKFENNPDLDTSFGGKRY
;
A
#
# COMPACT_ATOMS: atom_id res chain seq x y z
N MET A 1 -19.42 3.22 34.35
CA MET A 1 -18.50 4.13 33.64
C MET A 1 -17.37 3.31 33.03
N ARG A 2 -17.50 2.90 31.76
CA ARG A 2 -16.44 2.16 31.05
C ARG A 2 -15.53 3.17 30.37
N LYS A 3 -14.26 3.18 30.77
CA LYS A 3 -13.22 4.07 30.21
C LYS A 3 -12.86 3.56 28.81
N PHE A 4 -13.10 4.38 27.80
CA PHE A 4 -12.55 4.17 26.46
C PHE A 4 -11.04 4.44 26.53
N LEU A 5 -10.23 3.40 26.36
CA LEU A 5 -8.81 3.55 26.06
C LEU A 5 -8.72 3.98 24.59
N LEU A 6 -8.30 5.23 24.34
CA LEU A 6 -7.81 5.64 23.03
C LEU A 6 -6.51 4.88 22.76
N LEU A 7 -6.53 3.90 21.86
CA LEU A 7 -5.33 3.40 21.21
C LEU A 7 -4.93 4.42 20.14
N CYS A 8 -3.99 5.30 20.49
CA CYS A 8 -3.19 6.01 19.50
C CYS A 8 -2.38 4.97 18.71
N ILE A 9 -2.81 4.67 17.50
CA ILE A 9 -2.00 3.93 16.52
C ILE A 9 -0.90 4.89 16.08
N SER A 10 0.19 4.88 16.83
CA SER A 10 1.43 5.54 16.45
C SER A 10 2.03 4.77 15.28
N SER A 11 1.76 5.23 14.05
CA SER A 11 2.45 4.77 12.85
C SER A 11 3.93 5.13 12.99
N ALA A 12 4.73 4.21 13.54
CA ALA A 12 6.16 4.37 13.65
C ALA A 12 6.78 4.30 12.25
N LEU A 13 7.02 5.48 11.66
CA LEU A 13 7.92 5.64 10.52
C LEU A 13 9.34 5.31 10.99
N LEU A 14 9.71 4.03 10.99
CA LEU A 14 11.10 3.61 11.15
C LEU A 14 11.87 3.98 9.87
N SER A 15 12.53 5.13 9.89
CA SER A 15 13.59 5.45 8.95
C SER A 15 14.83 4.61 9.29
N ALA A 16 14.92 3.41 8.71
CA ALA A 16 16.15 2.63 8.76
C ALA A 16 17.21 3.31 7.87
N CYS A 17 18.29 3.76 8.49
CA CYS A 17 19.51 4.18 7.81
C CYS A 17 20.35 2.92 7.53
N GLY A 18 20.36 2.43 6.29
CA GLY A 18 21.16 1.27 5.87
C GLY A 18 20.49 0.44 4.77
N SER A 19 21.19 0.31 3.63
CA SER A 19 20.85 -0.47 2.42
C SER A 19 19.36 -0.48 2.00
N GLY A 20 19.01 0.33 1.00
CA GLY A 20 17.64 0.44 0.50
C GLY A 20 16.98 -0.91 0.21
N GLY A 21 15.74 -1.05 0.63
CA GLY A 21 15.00 -2.31 0.65
C GLY A 21 13.54 -2.13 1.06
N ALA A 22 12.78 -3.23 1.00
CA ALA A 22 11.40 -3.30 1.51
C ALA A 22 11.37 -3.41 3.05
N GLY A 23 12.49 -3.77 3.67
CA GLY A 23 12.70 -3.83 5.12
C GLY A 23 12.14 -5.10 5.76
N THR A 24 11.90 -5.04 7.07
CA THR A 24 11.25 -6.13 7.81
C THR A 24 9.79 -5.79 8.06
N ALA A 25 8.88 -6.71 7.72
CA ALA A 25 7.46 -6.61 8.03
C ALA A 25 7.20 -7.29 9.39
N ALA A 26 6.74 -6.52 10.38
CA ALA A 26 6.20 -7.06 11.62
C ALA A 26 4.70 -7.31 11.46
N THR A 27 4.23 -8.53 11.67
CA THR A 27 2.80 -8.89 11.57
C THR A 27 2.07 -8.68 12.90
N PRO A 28 0.73 -8.61 12.92
CA PRO A 28 -0.04 -8.36 14.14
C PRO A 28 0.21 -9.39 15.25
N ASP A 29 0.58 -10.62 14.89
CA ASP A 29 1.00 -11.67 15.82
C ASP A 29 2.45 -11.52 16.33
N GLY A 30 3.18 -10.51 15.89
CA GLY A 30 4.56 -10.23 16.27
C GLY A 30 5.62 -10.92 15.40
N THR A 31 5.23 -11.77 14.45
CA THR A 31 6.18 -12.40 13.52
C THR A 31 6.90 -11.35 12.68
N LYS A 32 8.20 -11.55 12.44
CA LYS A 32 9.03 -10.64 11.64
C LYS A 32 9.48 -11.32 10.36
N ILE A 33 9.03 -10.79 9.23
CA ILE A 33 9.38 -11.29 7.90
C ILE A 33 10.39 -10.33 7.29
N ASN A 34 11.60 -10.81 7.01
CA ASN A 34 12.62 -10.03 6.32
C ASN A 34 12.32 -10.00 4.82
N LEU A 35 11.82 -8.87 4.31
CA LEU A 35 11.45 -8.68 2.91
C LEU A 35 12.63 -8.23 2.06
N ASP A 36 13.80 -7.96 2.62
CA ASP A 36 14.99 -7.62 1.82
C ASP A 36 15.56 -8.86 1.12
N LEU A 37 15.31 -10.04 1.69
CA LEU A 37 15.71 -11.33 1.13
C LEU A 37 14.75 -11.77 0.01
N GLY A 38 15.27 -12.53 -0.95
CA GLY A 38 14.49 -13.13 -2.04
C GLY A 38 14.19 -12.22 -3.25
N PRO A 39 13.58 -12.78 -4.31
CA PRO A 39 13.23 -12.04 -5.53
C PRO A 39 12.08 -11.06 -5.29
N THR A 40 11.97 -10.03 -6.13
CA THR A 40 10.75 -9.19 -6.18
C THR A 40 9.59 -9.96 -6.79
N GLY A 41 8.37 -9.70 -6.35
CA GLY A 41 7.18 -10.38 -6.83
C GLY A 41 6.13 -10.57 -5.74
N ALA A 42 5.19 -11.48 -6.00
CA ALA A 42 4.26 -11.94 -4.97
C ALA A 42 5.04 -12.61 -3.84
N VAL A 43 4.65 -12.30 -2.61
CA VAL A 43 5.17 -12.89 -1.39
C VAL A 43 3.99 -13.44 -0.61
N GLU A 44 4.12 -14.68 -0.19
CA GLU A 44 3.21 -15.38 0.72
C GLU A 44 4.07 -15.97 1.83
N ALA A 45 3.74 -15.66 3.08
CA ALA A 45 4.52 -16.06 4.24
C ALA A 45 3.60 -16.39 5.40
N ALA A 46 3.66 -17.65 5.84
CA ALA A 46 3.04 -18.07 7.09
C ALA A 46 3.69 -17.35 8.28
N THR A 47 2.88 -17.02 9.27
CA THR A 47 3.29 -16.42 10.54
C THR A 47 2.93 -17.34 11.70
N GLU A 48 3.17 -16.90 12.93
CA GLU A 48 2.85 -17.69 14.13
C GLU A 48 1.35 -18.01 14.24
N SER A 49 0.47 -17.08 13.85
CA SER A 49 -0.97 -17.26 13.91
C SER A 49 -1.72 -16.67 12.70
N GLY A 50 -1.13 -16.76 11.51
CA GLY A 50 -1.77 -16.26 10.29
C GLY A 50 -0.87 -16.27 9.07
N GLU A 51 -1.15 -15.37 8.13
CA GLU A 51 -0.49 -15.30 6.84
C GLU A 51 -0.37 -13.86 6.32
N LEU A 52 0.84 -13.49 5.87
CA LEU A 52 1.09 -12.27 5.12
C LEU A 52 1.12 -12.59 3.63
N LYS A 53 0.26 -11.92 2.83
CA LYS A 53 0.36 -11.92 1.37
C LYS A 53 0.54 -10.51 0.83
N GLY A 54 1.36 -10.36 -0.22
CA GLY A 54 1.56 -9.06 -0.84
C GLY A 54 2.55 -9.06 -2.00
N TRP A 55 3.01 -7.87 -2.34
CA TRP A 55 3.99 -7.65 -3.40
C TRP A 55 5.23 -6.97 -2.84
N LYS A 56 6.37 -7.65 -3.00
CA LYS A 56 7.69 -7.09 -2.75
C LYS A 56 8.23 -6.45 -4.02
N GLN A 57 8.66 -5.19 -3.88
CA GLN A 57 9.46 -4.46 -4.86
C GLN A 57 10.89 -4.27 -4.32
N ASN A 58 11.76 -3.57 -5.05
CA ASN A 58 13.16 -3.41 -4.62
C ASN A 58 13.29 -2.53 -3.37
N ALA A 59 12.48 -1.49 -3.26
CA ALA A 59 12.54 -0.48 -2.21
C ALA A 59 11.25 -0.38 -1.39
N SER A 60 10.24 -1.18 -1.71
CA SER A 60 8.93 -1.12 -1.06
C SER A 60 8.20 -2.46 -1.03
N PHE A 61 7.24 -2.57 -0.12
CA PHE A 61 6.30 -3.67 -0.03
C PHE A 61 4.90 -3.14 0.25
N TYR A 62 3.89 -3.84 -0.24
CA TYR A 62 2.50 -3.62 0.09
C TYR A 62 1.75 -4.94 0.13
N GLY A 63 0.81 -5.10 1.06
CA GLY A 63 0.12 -6.37 1.26
C GLY A 63 -1.00 -6.30 2.28
N ALA A 64 -1.47 -7.47 2.67
CA ALA A 64 -2.47 -7.71 3.70
C ALA A 64 -2.04 -8.87 4.60
N TRP A 65 -2.57 -8.90 5.83
CA TRP A 65 -2.40 -10.02 6.75
C TRP A 65 -3.76 -10.49 7.27
N VAL A 66 -3.94 -11.81 7.31
CA VAL A 66 -5.09 -12.51 7.89
C VAL A 66 -4.60 -13.42 9.02
N ASP A 67 -5.45 -13.67 10.02
CA ASP A 67 -5.16 -14.68 11.05
C ASP A 67 -5.50 -16.11 10.57
N ASP A 68 -5.15 -17.12 11.38
CA ASP A 68 -5.43 -18.54 11.07
C ASP A 68 -6.92 -18.87 10.87
N SER A 69 -7.82 -17.99 11.35
CA SER A 69 -9.26 -18.14 11.12
C SER A 69 -9.72 -17.53 9.78
N GLY A 70 -8.78 -16.98 9.00
CA GLY A 70 -9.02 -16.29 7.74
C GLY A 70 -9.60 -14.88 7.94
N GLN A 71 -9.63 -14.36 9.17
CA GLN A 71 -10.13 -13.00 9.39
C GLN A 71 -9.07 -11.98 8.98
N PHE A 72 -9.49 -10.99 8.22
CA PHE A 72 -8.64 -9.85 7.87
C PHE A 72 -8.35 -9.00 9.10
N GLN A 73 -7.07 -8.70 9.32
CA GLN A 73 -6.65 -7.90 10.46
C GLN A 73 -5.86 -6.66 10.04
N GLU A 74 -5.18 -6.68 8.89
CA GLU A 74 -4.40 -5.52 8.46
C GLU A 74 -4.15 -5.41 6.95
N ILE A 75 -4.19 -4.17 6.44
CA ILE A 75 -3.65 -3.75 5.14
C ILE A 75 -2.45 -2.82 5.35
N ARG A 76 -1.38 -2.99 4.57
CA ARG A 76 -0.13 -2.24 4.80
C ARG A 76 0.61 -1.84 3.52
N TYR A 77 1.49 -0.86 3.68
CA TYR A 77 2.62 -0.59 2.79
C TYR A 77 3.82 -0.11 3.62
N GLN A 78 5.04 -0.36 3.14
CA GLN A 78 6.29 0.07 3.76
C GLN A 78 7.40 0.17 2.71
N GLY A 79 8.53 0.80 3.07
CA GLY A 79 9.70 0.84 2.21
C GLY A 79 10.68 1.97 2.55
N THR A 80 11.75 2.01 1.78
CA THR A 80 12.75 3.08 1.83
C THR A 80 12.26 4.29 1.04
N GLN A 81 11.75 5.30 1.73
CA GLN A 81 11.18 6.50 1.11
C GLN A 81 12.25 7.28 0.31
N THR A 82 11.87 7.80 -0.86
CA THR A 82 12.76 8.62 -1.69
C THR A 82 13.15 9.90 -0.94
N PRO A 83 14.45 10.27 -0.89
CA PRO A 83 14.87 11.57 -0.39
C PRO A 83 14.21 12.70 -1.19
N VAL A 84 13.71 13.73 -0.50
CA VAL A 84 12.99 14.84 -1.16
C VAL A 84 13.85 15.52 -2.23
N ASP A 85 15.15 15.67 -1.97
CA ASP A 85 16.10 16.30 -2.92
C ASP A 85 16.28 15.50 -4.21
N ASN A 86 15.92 14.21 -4.22
CA ASN A 86 15.98 13.36 -5.41
C ASN A 86 14.68 13.40 -6.22
N ILE A 87 13.64 14.12 -5.78
CA ILE A 87 12.37 14.24 -6.49
C ILE A 87 12.37 15.52 -7.34
N PRO A 88 12.27 15.41 -8.68
CA PRO A 88 12.22 16.58 -9.55
C PRO A 88 11.06 17.53 -9.26
N ASN A 89 11.22 18.79 -9.65
CA ASN A 89 10.17 19.81 -9.58
C ASN A 89 9.33 19.94 -10.86
N SER A 90 9.48 19.01 -11.80
CA SER A 90 8.73 18.96 -13.04
C SER A 90 8.68 17.54 -13.58
N GLY A 91 7.83 17.32 -14.58
CA GLY A 91 7.66 16.02 -15.21
C GLY A 91 6.46 15.25 -14.67
N ILE A 92 6.11 14.22 -15.42
CA ILE A 92 4.98 13.34 -15.10
C ILE A 92 5.49 11.91 -15.17
N VAL A 93 5.18 11.15 -14.14
CA VAL A 93 5.60 9.77 -13.97
C VAL A 93 4.37 8.89 -13.85
N THR A 94 4.40 7.71 -14.46
CA THR A 94 3.36 6.70 -14.27
C THR A 94 3.98 5.42 -13.75
N TYR A 95 3.40 4.89 -12.68
CA TYR A 95 3.77 3.63 -12.06
C TYR A 95 2.74 2.58 -12.43
N TYR A 96 3.24 1.40 -12.79
CA TYR A 96 2.43 0.23 -13.12
C TYR A 96 2.76 -0.89 -12.14
N GLY A 97 1.74 -1.54 -11.61
CA GLY A 97 1.93 -2.67 -10.72
C GLY A 97 0.64 -3.37 -10.36
N ASN A 98 0.58 -3.85 -9.11
CA ASN A 98 -0.52 -4.65 -8.62
C ASN A 98 -1.21 -3.95 -7.43
N ALA A 99 -2.31 -4.53 -7.02
CA ALA A 99 -3.02 -4.17 -5.80
C ALA A 99 -3.39 -5.44 -5.04
N VAL A 100 -3.56 -5.28 -3.73
CA VAL A 100 -3.84 -6.36 -2.78
C VAL A 100 -5.05 -5.99 -1.96
N ARG A 101 -6.04 -6.88 -1.92
CA ARG A 101 -7.28 -6.70 -1.15
C ARG A 101 -7.67 -8.02 -0.53
N TYR A 102 -8.13 -8.00 0.72
CA TYR A 102 -8.85 -9.15 1.27
C TYR A 102 -10.25 -9.24 0.65
N ASP A 103 -10.53 -10.36 0.01
CA ASP A 103 -11.80 -10.60 -0.66
C ASP A 103 -12.73 -11.40 0.23
N SER A 104 -13.75 -10.74 0.78
CA SER A 104 -14.74 -11.37 1.64
C SER A 104 -15.60 -12.42 0.93
N ILE A 105 -15.61 -12.45 -0.41
CA ILE A 105 -16.32 -13.46 -1.20
C ILE A 105 -15.59 -14.81 -1.14
N ASN A 106 -14.27 -14.80 -1.36
CA ASN A 106 -13.44 -16.01 -1.36
C ASN A 106 -12.75 -16.28 -0.02
N SER A 107 -12.88 -15.37 0.95
CA SER A 107 -12.17 -15.40 2.24
C SER A 107 -10.64 -15.55 2.08
N ASP A 108 -10.07 -14.83 1.11
CA ASP A 108 -8.64 -14.87 0.80
C ASP A 108 -8.12 -13.50 0.33
N ILE A 109 -6.80 -13.32 0.37
CA ILE A 109 -6.13 -12.13 -0.15
C ILE A 109 -5.91 -12.27 -1.67
N LEU A 110 -6.48 -11.33 -2.43
CA LEU A 110 -6.28 -11.21 -3.87
C LEU A 110 -4.96 -10.51 -4.18
N LEU A 111 -4.18 -11.07 -5.11
CA LEU A 111 -2.90 -10.51 -5.57
C LEU A 111 -2.88 -10.11 -7.06
N ASP A 112 -3.96 -10.38 -7.80
CA ASP A 112 -4.07 -10.26 -9.26
C ASP A 112 -4.68 -8.93 -9.74
N ALA A 113 -5.18 -8.09 -8.84
CA ALA A 113 -5.61 -6.73 -9.15
C ALA A 113 -4.44 -5.87 -9.66
N LYS A 114 -4.73 -4.91 -10.54
CA LYS A 114 -3.71 -4.06 -11.18
C LYS A 114 -3.83 -2.63 -10.67
N SER A 115 -2.70 -1.94 -10.57
CA SER A 115 -2.66 -0.53 -10.19
C SER A 115 -1.92 0.31 -11.22
N ARG A 116 -2.44 1.51 -11.44
CA ARG A 116 -1.82 2.54 -12.28
C ARG A 116 -1.86 3.86 -11.54
N ILE A 117 -0.69 4.35 -11.15
CA ILE A 117 -0.56 5.59 -10.38
C ILE A 117 0.17 6.62 -11.23
N ARG A 118 -0.46 7.77 -11.44
CA ARG A 118 0.12 8.90 -12.15
C ARG A 118 0.50 9.98 -11.16
N VAL A 119 1.74 10.45 -11.24
CA VAL A 119 2.28 11.51 -10.39
C VAL A 119 2.77 12.64 -11.27
N ASP A 120 2.18 13.82 -11.12
CA ASP A 120 2.63 15.07 -11.72
C ASP A 120 3.53 15.80 -10.71
N LEU A 121 4.84 15.75 -10.95
CA LEU A 121 5.86 16.31 -10.06
C LEU A 121 5.92 17.84 -10.13
N GLY A 122 5.44 18.44 -11.23
CA GLY A 122 5.38 19.89 -11.41
C GLY A 122 4.18 20.51 -10.71
N ARG A 123 3.01 19.89 -10.87
CA ARG A 123 1.76 20.33 -10.22
C ARG A 123 1.62 19.81 -8.80
N LYS A 124 2.51 18.91 -8.36
CA LYS A 124 2.46 18.21 -7.07
C LYS A 124 1.13 17.49 -6.86
N LYS A 125 0.69 16.79 -7.90
CA LYS A 125 -0.58 16.05 -7.94
C LYS A 125 -0.36 14.57 -8.15
N VAL A 126 -1.27 13.77 -7.62
CA VAL A 126 -1.31 12.31 -7.83
C VAL A 126 -2.72 11.90 -8.17
N SER A 127 -2.88 10.91 -9.04
CA SER A 127 -4.15 10.25 -9.33
C SER A 127 -3.87 8.82 -9.77
N GLY A 128 -4.91 8.01 -9.92
CA GLY A 128 -4.72 6.64 -10.35
C GLY A 128 -5.98 5.81 -10.42
N GLU A 129 -5.78 4.56 -10.76
CA GLU A 129 -6.84 3.56 -10.87
C GLU A 129 -6.32 2.22 -10.34
N ILE A 130 -7.22 1.48 -9.70
CA ILE A 130 -7.02 0.09 -9.32
C ILE A 130 -8.10 -0.74 -10.04
N ASP A 131 -7.64 -1.56 -10.97
CA ASP A 131 -8.46 -2.49 -11.74
C ASP A 131 -8.60 -3.79 -10.97
N MET A 132 -9.84 -4.13 -10.60
CA MET A 132 -10.13 -5.35 -9.85
C MET A 132 -10.55 -6.48 -10.80
N PRO A 133 -10.21 -7.75 -10.50
CA PRO A 133 -10.61 -8.89 -11.31
C PRO A 133 -12.10 -9.23 -11.13
N GLY A 134 -12.71 -9.72 -12.21
CA GLY A 134 -14.07 -10.23 -12.23
C GLY A 134 -15.13 -9.14 -12.01
N PHE A 135 -16.15 -9.44 -11.20
CA PHE A 135 -17.26 -8.51 -10.90
C PHE A 135 -16.96 -7.50 -9.78
N ARG A 136 -15.73 -7.48 -9.27
CA ARG A 136 -15.33 -6.57 -8.19
C ARG A 136 -15.23 -5.14 -8.71
N ARG A 137 -15.53 -4.19 -7.83
CA ARG A 137 -15.54 -2.77 -8.20
C ARG A 137 -14.12 -2.22 -8.28
N ASN A 138 -13.78 -1.62 -9.42
CA ASN A 138 -12.58 -0.81 -9.59
C ASN A 138 -12.59 0.36 -8.61
N ILE A 139 -11.38 0.79 -8.21
CA ILE A 139 -11.18 2.00 -7.40
C ILE A 139 -10.60 3.09 -8.28
N THR A 140 -11.22 4.25 -8.29
CA THR A 140 -10.62 5.49 -8.79
C THR A 140 -9.94 6.23 -7.65
N LEU A 141 -8.67 6.57 -7.83
CA LEU A 141 -7.93 7.50 -6.96
C LEU A 141 -8.02 8.89 -7.61
N HIS A 142 -8.86 9.74 -7.05
CA HIS A 142 -9.07 11.11 -7.54
C HIS A 142 -7.82 11.94 -7.36
N GLU A 143 -7.75 13.08 -8.05
CA GLU A 143 -6.62 13.99 -7.94
C GLU A 143 -6.39 14.39 -6.46
N GLY A 144 -5.24 13.99 -5.93
CA GLY A 144 -4.75 14.29 -4.60
C GLY A 144 -3.47 15.11 -4.65
N HIS A 145 -2.80 15.22 -3.51
CA HIS A 145 -1.62 16.05 -3.34
C HIS A 145 -0.38 15.21 -3.06
N LEU A 146 0.73 15.58 -3.70
CA LEU A 146 2.08 15.11 -3.42
C LEU A 146 2.79 16.14 -2.53
N ASN A 147 3.34 15.71 -1.40
CA ASN A 147 4.17 16.54 -0.52
C ASN A 147 5.49 15.82 -0.22
N GLY A 148 6.59 16.33 -0.76
CA GLY A 148 7.86 15.62 -0.77
C GLY A 148 7.71 14.26 -1.45
N ALA A 149 7.94 13.19 -0.71
CA ALA A 149 7.83 11.81 -1.18
C ALA A 149 6.54 11.10 -0.74
N THR A 150 5.61 11.78 -0.07
CA THR A 150 4.32 11.19 0.36
C THR A 150 3.17 11.84 -0.36
N TYR A 151 2.05 11.12 -0.48
CA TYR A 151 0.86 11.65 -1.12
C TYR A 151 -0.42 11.17 -0.45
N SER A 152 -1.50 11.90 -0.69
CA SER A 152 -2.84 11.53 -0.21
C SER A 152 -3.95 12.18 -1.04
N GLY A 153 -5.14 11.56 -1.04
CA GLY A 153 -6.32 12.11 -1.70
C GLY A 153 -7.60 11.30 -1.43
N HIS A 154 -8.64 11.58 -2.21
CA HIS A 154 -9.93 10.90 -2.15
C HIS A 154 -10.00 9.73 -3.14
N ALA A 155 -10.74 8.70 -2.79
CA ALA A 155 -10.99 7.55 -3.64
C ALA A 155 -12.48 7.21 -3.70
N SER A 156 -12.90 6.55 -4.77
CA SER A 156 -14.26 6.06 -4.92
C SER A 156 -14.30 4.72 -5.62
N VAL A 157 -15.36 3.96 -5.34
CA VAL A 157 -15.84 2.83 -6.14
C VAL A 157 -17.27 3.11 -6.58
N LEU A 158 -17.79 2.32 -7.52
CA LEU A 158 -19.21 2.37 -7.88
C LEU A 158 -20.10 2.24 -6.63
N GLY A 159 -20.91 3.28 -6.36
CA GLY A 159 -21.82 3.33 -5.22
C GLY A 159 -21.18 3.66 -3.86
N ASN A 160 -19.88 4.01 -3.79
CA ASN A 160 -19.25 4.50 -2.55
C ASN A 160 -18.10 5.49 -2.85
N SER A 161 -18.26 6.74 -2.43
CA SER A 161 -17.28 7.83 -2.59
C SER A 161 -16.53 8.21 -1.31
N GLY A 162 -16.68 7.42 -0.24
CA GLY A 162 -16.09 7.69 1.08
C GLY A 162 -14.62 7.27 1.23
N GLY A 163 -13.95 6.89 0.14
CA GLY A 163 -12.58 6.38 0.20
C GLY A 163 -11.55 7.48 0.41
N ARG A 164 -10.48 7.18 1.14
CA ARG A 164 -9.27 8.01 1.22
C ARG A 164 -8.05 7.15 0.96
N TYR A 165 -7.11 7.68 0.18
CA TYR A 165 -5.84 7.01 -0.09
C TYR A 165 -4.66 7.81 0.44
N GLN A 166 -3.61 7.08 0.79
CA GLN A 166 -2.30 7.61 1.13
C GLN A 166 -1.21 6.69 0.61
N GLY A 167 -0.02 7.22 0.37
CA GLY A 167 1.12 6.43 -0.07
C GLY A 167 2.39 7.25 -0.17
N GLY A 168 3.39 6.69 -0.84
CA GLY A 168 4.66 7.35 -1.06
C GLY A 168 5.42 6.89 -2.29
N LEU A 169 6.50 7.63 -2.55
CA LEU A 169 7.53 7.34 -3.52
C LEU A 169 8.71 6.69 -2.78
N PHE A 170 9.20 5.59 -3.34
CA PHE A 170 10.20 4.74 -2.74
C PHE A 170 11.36 4.51 -3.70
N GLY A 171 12.51 4.17 -3.13
CA GLY A 171 13.76 4.01 -3.86
C GLY A 171 14.53 5.33 -3.98
N LYS A 172 15.79 5.24 -4.39
CA LYS A 172 16.71 6.37 -4.39
C LYS A 172 16.27 7.47 -5.36
N HIS A 173 15.64 7.10 -6.47
CA HIS A 173 15.20 7.98 -7.52
C HIS A 173 13.73 7.74 -7.87
N TYR A 174 12.86 7.64 -6.85
CA TYR A 174 11.40 7.52 -7.02
C TYR A 174 11.03 6.46 -8.07
N GLU A 175 11.70 5.32 -8.03
CA GLU A 175 11.51 4.23 -8.98
C GLU A 175 10.24 3.45 -8.69
N GLU A 176 9.73 3.55 -7.46
CA GLU A 176 8.62 2.76 -6.97
C GLU A 176 7.61 3.62 -6.22
N THR A 177 6.37 3.14 -6.19
CA THR A 177 5.33 3.68 -5.33
C THR A 177 4.62 2.56 -4.59
N ALA A 178 4.14 2.86 -3.39
CA ALA A 178 3.27 1.98 -2.63
C ALA A 178 2.33 2.82 -1.74
N GLY A 179 1.16 2.29 -1.44
CA GLY A 179 0.15 2.97 -0.66
C GLY A 179 -1.02 2.07 -0.28
N ILE A 180 -1.99 2.69 0.38
CA ILE A 180 -3.26 2.08 0.75
C ILE A 180 -4.40 3.03 0.45
N VAL A 181 -5.56 2.46 0.16
CA VAL A 181 -6.85 3.13 0.15
C VAL A 181 -7.74 2.47 1.18
N LYS A 182 -8.41 3.28 1.99
CA LYS A 182 -9.34 2.85 3.03
C LYS A 182 -10.72 3.43 2.81
N PHE A 183 -11.75 2.64 3.09
CA PHE A 183 -13.14 3.06 3.07
C PHE A 183 -13.71 2.90 4.48
N GLU A 184 -13.77 4.00 5.24
CA GLU A 184 -14.18 3.98 6.66
C GLU A 184 -15.58 3.36 6.87
N ASN A 185 -16.47 3.51 5.90
CA ASN A 185 -17.82 2.94 5.91
C ASN A 185 -17.92 1.52 5.36
N ASN A 186 -16.84 0.97 4.76
CA ASN A 186 -16.80 -0.37 4.20
C ASN A 186 -15.35 -0.91 4.12
N PRO A 187 -14.79 -1.39 5.24
CA PRO A 187 -13.41 -1.88 5.30
C PRO A 187 -13.10 -3.06 4.35
N ASP A 188 -14.10 -3.79 3.86
CA ASP A 188 -13.91 -4.86 2.85
C ASP A 188 -13.39 -4.33 1.51
N LEU A 189 -13.42 -3.01 1.31
CA LEU A 189 -12.86 -2.34 0.13
C LEU A 189 -11.42 -1.85 0.34
N ASP A 190 -10.89 -1.96 1.55
CA ASP A 190 -9.53 -1.55 1.86
C ASP A 190 -8.54 -2.31 0.96
N THR A 191 -7.62 -1.58 0.36
CA THR A 191 -6.73 -2.11 -0.68
C THR A 191 -5.36 -1.49 -0.52
N SER A 192 -4.30 -2.30 -0.52
CA SER A 192 -2.95 -1.80 -0.72
C SER A 192 -2.58 -1.88 -2.19
N PHE A 193 -1.68 -1.01 -2.63
CA PHE A 193 -1.30 -0.93 -4.03
C PHE A 193 0.14 -0.45 -4.15
N GLY A 194 0.73 -0.68 -5.30
CA GLY A 194 2.01 -0.12 -5.64
C GLY A 194 2.44 -0.50 -7.05
N GLY A 195 3.55 0.08 -7.50
CA GLY A 195 4.06 -0.18 -8.83
C GLY A 195 5.42 0.43 -9.07
N LYS A 196 6.02 0.05 -10.20
CA LYS A 196 7.31 0.53 -10.66
C LYS A 196 7.13 1.55 -11.76
N ARG A 197 8.00 2.56 -11.77
CA ARG A 197 8.06 3.59 -12.80
C ARG A 197 8.35 2.95 -14.16
N TYR A 198 7.56 3.34 -15.16
CA TYR A 198 7.82 3.05 -16.57
C TYR A 198 8.42 4.29 -17.26
#